data_AF-A0A5B0CRR8-F1
#
_entry.id   AF-A0A5B0CRR8-F1
#
_cell.length_a   1.000
_cell.length_b   1.000
_cell.length_c   1.000
_cell.angle_alpha   90.00
_cell.angle_beta   90.00
_cell.angle_gamma   90.00
#
_symmetry.space_group_name_H-M   'P 1'
#
loop_
_entity.id
_entity.type
_entity.pdbx_description
1 polymer ?
#
loop_
_entity_poly.entity_id
_entity_poly.type
_entity_poly.pdbx_seq_one_letter_code
_entity_poly.pdbx_strand_id
1 'polypeptide(L)'
;MSFFNRRGIFLQKLGPTIVDPNEVLVSMQFALKESSLDANDVPTERLLDSVIYTASSYDGGRSFSIGHARDVDGDGDIDGNDKAKLLALAKAYADIVKP
;
A
#
# COMPACT_ATOMS: atom_id res chain seq x y z
N MET A 1 3.45 14.69 25.05
CA MET A 1 3.90 13.38 24.53
C MET A 1 2.90 12.92 23.49
N SER A 2 3.26 12.98 22.21
CA SER A 2 2.40 12.45 21.14
C SER A 2 2.80 11.00 20.88
N PHE A 3 1.97 10.10 21.38
CA PHE A 3 1.92 8.71 20.92
C PHE A 3 1.03 8.72 19.69
N PHE A 4 1.43 8.04 18.61
CA PHE A 4 0.59 7.17 17.77
C PHE A 4 1.28 6.91 16.42
N ASN A 5 1.28 5.62 16.04
CA ASN A 5 1.47 5.11 14.69
C ASN A 5 2.45 5.87 13.80
N ARG A 6 3.75 5.61 14.01
CA ARG A 6 4.79 6.10 13.11
C ARG A 6 4.58 5.63 11.67
N ARG A 7 3.85 4.54 11.40
CA ARG A 7 3.71 3.93 10.06
C ARG A 7 2.24 3.97 9.60
N GLY A 8 1.98 4.66 8.50
CA GLY A 8 0.71 4.64 7.77
C GLY A 8 0.84 3.79 6.50
N ILE A 9 -0.25 3.10 6.15
CA ILE A 9 -0.38 2.36 4.90
C ILE A 9 -1.63 2.90 4.19
N PHE A 10 -1.45 3.43 2.99
CA PHE A 10 -2.53 3.90 2.13
C PHE A 10 -2.68 2.91 0.98
N LEU A 11 -3.91 2.41 0.81
CA LEU A 11 -4.24 1.43 -0.21
C LEU A 11 -5.23 2.07 -1.17
N GLN A 12 -5.01 1.90 -2.46
CA GLN A 12 -5.93 2.34 -3.51
C GLN A 12 -6.06 1.26 -4.57
N LYS A 13 -7.31 0.88 -4.84
CA LYS A 13 -7.66 -0.04 -5.92
C LYS A 13 -7.96 0.80 -7.15
N LEU A 14 -7.27 0.52 -8.25
CA LEU A 14 -7.57 1.10 -9.55
C LEU A 14 -8.34 0.04 -10.34
N GLY A 15 -9.50 0.44 -10.85
CA GLY A 15 -10.38 -0.42 -11.62
C GLY A 15 -9.83 -0.77 -13.00
N PRO A 16 -10.50 -1.69 -13.71
CA PRO A 16 -10.04 -2.17 -15.00
C PRO A 16 -9.87 -1.04 -15.99
N THR A 17 -8.78 -1.09 -16.75
CA THR A 17 -8.55 -0.15 -17.84
C THR A 17 -9.41 -0.53 -19.04
N ILE A 18 -9.62 0.41 -19.97
CA ILE A 18 -10.36 0.14 -21.21
C ILE A 18 -9.65 -0.94 -22.06
N VAL A 19 -8.34 -1.12 -21.84
CA VAL A 19 -7.49 -2.04 -22.59
C VAL A 19 -7.60 -3.47 -22.06
N ASP A 20 -7.74 -3.66 -20.75
CA ASP A 20 -7.95 -4.97 -20.14
C ASP A 20 -9.05 -4.94 -19.06
N PRO A 21 -10.24 -5.49 -19.35
CA PRO A 21 -11.35 -5.53 -18.41
C PRO A 21 -11.10 -6.43 -17.18
N ASN A 22 -10.06 -7.27 -17.21
CA ASN A 22 -9.65 -8.11 -16.08
C ASN A 22 -8.48 -7.53 -15.30
N GLU A 23 -7.97 -6.37 -15.69
CA GLU A 23 -6.89 -5.71 -14.97
C GLU A 23 -7.38 -5.17 -13.64
N VAL A 24 -6.64 -5.48 -12.58
CA VAL A 24 -6.85 -4.91 -11.25
C VAL A 24 -5.49 -4.47 -10.73
N LEU A 25 -5.33 -3.17 -10.49
CA LEU A 25 -4.12 -2.64 -9.87
C LEU A 25 -4.41 -2.25 -8.43
N VAL A 26 -3.50 -2.59 -7.53
CA VAL A 26 -3.52 -2.14 -6.14
C VAL A 26 -2.26 -1.35 -5.87
N SER A 27 -2.42 -0.05 -5.66
CA SER A 27 -1.36 0.84 -5.21
C SER A 27 -1.31 0.83 -3.69
N MET A 28 -0.11 0.62 -3.15
CA MET A 28 0.17 0.50 -1.73
C MET A 28 1.27 1.50 -1.37
N GLN A 29 0.93 2.56 -0.66
CA GLN A 29 1.87 3.56 -0.19
C GLN A 29 2.13 3.38 1.29
N PHE A 30 3.38 3.07 1.62
CA PHE A 30 3.88 2.98 2.98
C PHE A 30 4.58 4.28 3.31
N ALA A 31 4.17 4.96 4.37
CA ALA A 31 4.76 6.23 4.76
C ALA A 31 4.83 6.34 6.27
N LEU A 32 5.79 7.12 6.76
CA LEU A 32 5.75 7.56 8.14
C LEU A 32 4.74 8.71 8.27
N LYS A 33 3.82 8.61 9.22
CA LYS A 33 2.84 9.67 9.47
C LYS A 33 3.32 10.52 10.63
N GLU A 34 3.55 11.80 10.35
CA GLU A 34 3.86 12.81 11.35
C GLU A 34 2.65 13.73 11.52
N SER A 35 2.24 13.93 12.78
CA SER A 35 1.18 14.87 13.14
C SER A 35 1.80 16.05 13.89
N SER A 36 1.64 17.25 13.36
CA SER A 36 2.12 18.50 13.95
C SER A 36 0.99 19.52 14.01
N LEU A 37 1.09 20.52 14.89
CA LEU A 37 0.21 21.68 14.84
C LEU A 37 0.81 22.70 13.87
N ASP A 38 -0.03 23.35 13.07
CA ASP A 38 0.38 24.51 12.27
C ASP A 38 0.42 25.79 13.12
N ALA A 39 0.73 26.93 12.50
CA ALA A 39 0.82 28.23 13.18
C ALA A 39 -0.51 28.72 13.76
N ASN A 40 -1.64 28.08 13.42
CA ASN A 40 -2.98 28.40 13.89
C ASN A 40 -3.53 27.32 14.84
N ASP A 41 -2.66 26.47 15.40
CA ASP A 41 -3.03 25.32 16.24
C ASP A 41 -3.96 24.30 15.54
N VAL A 42 -3.91 24.23 14.20
CA VAL A 42 -4.65 23.23 13.43
C VAL A 42 -3.79 21.97 13.28
N PRO A 43 -4.32 20.78 13.63
CA PRO A 43 -3.63 19.52 13.36
C PRO A 43 -3.38 19.34 11.87
N THR A 44 -2.11 19.26 11.50
CA THR A 44 -1.63 18.95 10.15
C THR A 44 -0.94 17.60 10.15
N GLU A 45 -1.20 16.82 9.11
CA GLU A 45 -0.57 15.52 8.90
C GLU A 45 0.39 15.58 7.72
N ARG A 46 1.60 15.04 7.89
CA ARG A 46 2.62 14.94 6.85
C ARG A 46 3.02 13.48 6.66
N LEU A 47 3.24 13.10 5.42
CA LEU A 47 3.81 11.80 5.06
C LEU A 47 5.31 11.97 4.83
N LEU A 48 6.11 11.25 5.61
CA LEU A 48 7.57 11.19 5.52
C LEU A 48 7.99 9.82 4.97
N ASP A 49 9.16 9.74 4.33
CA ASP A 49 9.77 8.50 3.84
C ASP A 49 8.81 7.58 3.07
N SER A 50 7.97 8.17 2.22
CA SER A 50 6.93 7.43 1.52
C SER A 50 7.49 6.57 0.39
N VAL A 51 7.04 5.32 0.29
CA VAL A 51 7.37 4.39 -0.80
C VAL A 51 6.08 3.80 -1.35
N ILE A 52 5.98 3.70 -2.67
CA ILE A 52 4.80 3.21 -3.37
C ILE A 52 5.13 1.88 -4.04
N TYR A 53 4.23 0.91 -3.88
CA TYR A 53 4.26 -0.37 -4.56
C TYR A 53 2.96 -0.59 -5.32
N THR A 54 3.09 -1.07 -6.54
CA THR A 54 1.93 -1.42 -7.36
C THR A 54 1.92 -2.91 -7.58
N ALA A 55 0.86 -3.57 -7.13
CA ALA A 55 0.57 -4.95 -7.47
C ALA A 55 -0.42 -4.96 -8.64
N SER A 56 -0.11 -5.72 -9.68
CA SER A 56 -0.94 -5.88 -10.88
C SER A 56 -1.56 -7.27 -10.93
N SER A 57 -2.83 -7.36 -11.28
CA SER A 57 -3.55 -8.58 -11.59
C SER A 57 -4.15 -8.45 -12.98
N TYR A 58 -4.10 -9.52 -13.76
CA TYR A 58 -4.68 -9.61 -15.10
C TYR A 58 -5.74 -10.73 -15.19
N ASP A 59 -6.18 -11.24 -14.04
CA ASP A 59 -7.13 -12.35 -13.91
C ASP A 59 -8.34 -11.97 -13.05
N GLY A 60 -8.67 -10.68 -13.01
CA GLY A 60 -9.80 -10.14 -12.26
C GLY A 60 -9.57 -10.04 -10.76
N GLY A 61 -8.30 -9.94 -10.32
CA GLY A 61 -7.93 -9.85 -8.90
C GLY A 61 -7.73 -11.19 -8.21
N ARG A 62 -7.61 -12.31 -8.95
CA ARG A 62 -7.43 -13.65 -8.36
C ARG A 62 -5.99 -13.91 -7.95
N SER A 63 -5.05 -13.47 -8.78
CA SER A 63 -3.61 -13.50 -8.54
C SER A 63 -3.00 -12.13 -8.83
N PHE A 64 -1.98 -11.78 -8.07
CA PHE A 64 -1.27 -10.51 -8.19
C PHE A 64 0.21 -10.77 -8.42
N SER A 65 0.86 -9.87 -9.13
CA SER A 65 2.31 -9.82 -9.32
C SER A 65 2.83 -8.45 -8.90
N ILE A 66 4.05 -8.43 -8.36
CA ILE A 66 4.75 -7.20 -7.94
C ILE A 66 6.21 -7.29 -8.37
N GLY A 67 6.72 -6.23 -9.00
CA GLY A 67 8.08 -6.22 -9.54
C GLY A 67 9.15 -6.04 -8.46
N HIS A 68 8.99 -5.02 -7.62
CA HIS A 68 9.93 -4.68 -6.54
C HIS A 68 9.24 -4.73 -5.18
N ALA A 69 9.96 -5.19 -4.16
CA ALA A 69 9.53 -5.27 -2.77
C ALA A 69 10.62 -4.69 -1.85
N ARG A 70 10.25 -4.43 -0.61
CA ARG A 70 11.13 -4.09 0.51
C ARG A 70 10.79 -5.03 1.65
N ASP A 71 11.72 -5.16 2.59
CA ASP A 71 11.47 -5.74 3.90
C ASP A 71 10.20 -5.11 4.51
N VAL A 72 9.11 -5.88 4.55
CA VAL A 72 7.83 -5.48 5.13
C VAL A 72 7.54 -6.22 6.43
N ASP A 73 8.26 -7.31 6.72
CA ASP A 73 8.05 -8.08 7.93
C ASP A 73 9.05 -7.83 9.04
N GLY A 74 10.10 -7.06 8.74
CA GLY A 74 11.05 -6.51 9.69
C GLY A 74 12.17 -7.46 10.08
N ASP A 75 12.46 -8.48 9.26
CA ASP A 75 13.55 -9.42 9.52
C ASP A 75 14.92 -8.94 9.00
N GLY A 76 14.94 -7.88 8.20
CA GLY A 76 16.15 -7.22 7.71
C GLY A 76 16.67 -7.73 6.37
N ASP A 77 15.97 -8.62 5.69
CA ASP A 77 16.26 -8.99 4.30
C ASP A 77 15.07 -8.76 3.35
N ILE A 78 15.27 -9.02 2.05
CA ILE A 78 14.22 -8.90 1.05
C ILE A 78 14.08 -10.25 0.37
N ASP A 79 13.06 -11.00 0.74
CA ASP A 79 12.91 -12.38 0.32
C ASP A 79 11.54 -12.66 -0.34
N GLY A 80 11.24 -13.96 -0.50
CA GLY A 80 9.96 -14.40 -1.04
C GLY A 80 8.77 -14.18 -0.09
N ASN A 81 9.01 -14.15 1.22
CA ASN A 81 8.00 -13.95 2.24
C ASN A 81 7.50 -12.49 2.24
N ASP A 82 8.40 -11.52 2.06
CA ASP A 82 8.01 -10.11 1.90
C ASP A 82 7.05 -9.92 0.73
N LYS A 83 7.43 -10.50 -0.43
CA LYS A 83 6.59 -10.47 -1.62
C LYS A 83 5.26 -11.15 -1.37
N ALA A 84 5.25 -12.32 -0.72
CA ALA A 84 4.02 -13.04 -0.41
C ALA A 84 3.08 -12.20 0.48
N LYS A 85 3.62 -11.47 1.46
CA LYS A 85 2.83 -10.59 2.34
C LYS A 85 2.24 -9.41 1.59
N LEU A 86 3.02 -8.75 0.71
CA LEU A 86 2.52 -7.67 -0.15
C LEU A 86 1.42 -8.14 -1.11
N LEU A 87 1.58 -9.32 -1.70
CA LEU A 87 0.58 -9.91 -2.59
C LEU A 87 -0.71 -10.30 -1.84
N ALA A 88 -0.57 -10.88 -0.65
CA ALA A 88 -1.71 -11.20 0.21
C ALA A 88 -2.47 -9.93 0.62
N LEU A 89 -1.75 -8.85 0.95
CA LEU A 89 -2.34 -7.56 1.28
C LEU A 89 -3.11 -6.98 0.09
N ALA A 90 -2.49 -6.96 -1.10
CA ALA A 90 -3.12 -6.46 -2.32
C ALA A 90 -4.40 -7.24 -2.64
N LYS A 91 -4.35 -8.58 -2.55
CA LYS A 91 -5.51 -9.44 -2.77
C LYS A 91 -6.63 -9.19 -1.77
N ALA A 92 -6.31 -9.20 -0.47
CA ALA A 92 -7.29 -8.96 0.58
C ALA A 92 -7.98 -7.59 0.40
N TYR A 93 -7.20 -6.55 0.08
CA TYR A 93 -7.76 -5.23 -0.17
C TYR A 93 -8.63 -5.17 -1.42
N ALA A 94 -8.19 -5.82 -2.51
CA ALA A 94 -8.98 -5.90 -3.75
C ALA A 94 -10.31 -6.64 -3.56
N ASP A 95 -10.34 -7.64 -2.68
CA ASP A 95 -11.55 -8.40 -2.32
C ASP A 95 -12.50 -7.60 -1.41
N ILE A 96 -11.96 -6.81 -0.47
CA ILE A 96 -12.73 -5.95 0.45
C ILE A 96 -13.37 -4.79 -0.32
N VAL A 97 -12.60 -4.15 -1.19
CA VAL A 97 -13.08 -3.00 -1.98
C VAL A 97 -13.88 -3.50 -3.18
N LYS A 98 -15.18 -3.67 -2.97
CA LYS A 98 -16.14 -3.88 -4.06
C LYS A 98 -16.43 -2.54 -4.75
N PRO A 99 -16.44 -2.51 -6.10
CA PRO A 99 -16.80 -1.32 -6.86
C PRO A 99 -18.24 -0.88 -6.61
#